data_AF-A0A549YJL9-F1
#
_entry.id   AF-A0A549YJL9-F1
#
_cell.length_a   1.000
_cell.length_b   1.000
_cell.length_c   1.000
_cell.angle_alpha   90.00
_cell.angle_beta   90.00
_cell.angle_gamma   90.00
#
_symmetry.space_group_name_H-M   'P 1'
#
loop_
_entity.id
_entity.type
_entity.pdbx_description
1 polymer ?
#
loop_
_entity_poly.entity_id
_entity_poly.type
_entity_poly.pdbx_seq_one_letter_code
_entity_poly.pdbx_strand_id
1 'polypeptide(L)'
;MTKNELRNEKGSTTLMMMGLLLGIILMGFVFFDMSSVFMERRISQTGSDAAAIAAAQEAEKSYQEVLEEETRVELTDLHERTEDYKEDWEESVGDDESSVSWGDAFDEWINNLEEEFDDRSMPASIVKYLKGANSGVDIDEAIKFLWDTDSLSNLVCDAVSSHTEEIREAAQHYADLNGIENDISIVFPVENGDEGFKVGVRTKSTINDSFLNSVNTEQLKVPAHAIVNIQQPEGMNIICD
;
A
#
# COMPACT_ATOMS: atom_id res chain seq x y z
N MET A 1 -55.29 20.42 74.60
CA MET A 1 -53.87 20.75 74.40
C MET A 1 -53.22 19.58 73.66
N THR A 2 -53.16 19.66 72.35
CA THR A 2 -52.47 18.68 71.48
C THR A 2 -51.06 19.20 71.23
N LYS A 3 -50.06 18.50 71.78
CA LYS A 3 -48.64 18.76 71.51
C LYS A 3 -48.32 18.23 70.12
N ASN A 4 -48.16 19.12 69.15
CA ASN A 4 -47.54 18.80 67.87
C ASN A 4 -46.02 18.75 68.08
N GLU A 5 -45.46 17.55 68.14
CA GLU A 5 -44.02 17.34 68.09
C GLU A 5 -43.56 17.48 66.64
N LEU A 6 -42.87 18.58 66.34
CA LEU A 6 -42.13 18.76 65.08
C LEU A 6 -41.00 17.72 65.02
N ARG A 7 -41.25 16.60 64.34
CA ARG A 7 -40.21 15.60 64.04
C ARG A 7 -39.17 16.25 63.13
N ASN A 8 -37.96 16.38 63.64
CA ASN A 8 -36.82 16.95 62.95
C ASN A 8 -36.31 15.95 61.88
N GLU A 9 -36.75 16.08 60.62
CA GLU A 9 -36.35 15.20 59.51
C GLU A 9 -34.92 15.45 58.96
N LYS A 10 -34.15 16.35 59.59
CA LYS A 10 -32.81 16.77 59.12
C LYS A 10 -31.77 15.64 58.97
N GLY A 11 -31.98 14.47 59.59
CA GLY A 11 -31.06 13.33 59.50
C GLY A 11 -31.18 12.49 58.23
N SER A 12 -32.40 12.30 57.70
CA SER A 12 -32.65 11.36 56.59
C SER A 12 -32.19 11.93 55.25
N THR A 13 -32.36 13.23 55.04
CA THR A 13 -32.03 13.90 53.78
C THR A 13 -30.51 13.95 53.55
N THR A 14 -29.72 14.05 54.62
CA THR A 14 -28.26 14.10 54.56
C THR A 14 -27.67 12.76 54.10
N LEU A 15 -28.18 11.63 54.61
CA LEU A 15 -27.76 10.30 54.18
C LEU A 15 -28.13 10.02 52.72
N MET A 16 -29.32 10.46 52.28
CA MET A 16 -29.75 10.33 50.89
C MET A 16 -28.87 11.16 49.95
N MET A 17 -28.54 12.41 50.30
CA MET A 17 -27.61 13.22 49.51
C MET A 17 -26.22 12.61 49.43
N MET A 18 -25.69 12.09 50.55
CA MET A 18 -24.38 11.46 50.57
C MET A 18 -24.34 10.18 49.72
N GLY A 19 -25.39 9.36 49.77
CA GLY A 19 -25.53 8.18 48.91
C GLY A 19 -25.64 8.54 47.42
N LEU A 20 -26.40 9.59 47.09
CA LEU A 20 -26.53 10.09 45.72
C LEU A 20 -25.21 10.67 45.19
N LEU A 21 -24.47 11.41 46.02
CA LEU A 21 -23.12 11.90 45.69
C LEU A 21 -22.15 10.75 45.43
N LEU A 22 -22.10 9.75 46.32
CA LEU A 22 -21.30 8.55 46.14
C LEU A 22 -21.68 7.80 44.85
N GLY A 23 -22.98 7.69 44.56
CA GLY A 23 -23.49 7.09 43.33
C GLY A 23 -23.02 7.82 42.08
N ILE A 24 -23.10 9.16 42.06
CA ILE A 24 -22.63 9.98 40.93
C ILE A 24 -21.12 9.84 40.75
N ILE A 25 -20.35 9.85 41.84
CA ILE A 25 -18.89 9.69 41.78
C ILE A 25 -18.52 8.32 41.18
N LEU A 26 -19.15 7.24 41.67
CA LEU A 26 -18.92 5.89 41.13
C LEU A 26 -19.32 5.79 39.65
N MET A 27 -20.47 6.36 39.28
CA MET A 27 -20.90 6.41 37.88
C MET A 27 -19.89 7.18 37.01
N GLY A 28 -19.32 8.28 37.52
CA GLY A 28 -18.29 9.06 36.85
C GLY A 28 -17.02 8.23 36.55
N PHE A 29 -16.57 7.40 37.49
CA PHE A 29 -15.44 6.50 37.26
C PHE A 29 -15.73 5.47 36.17
N VAL A 30 -16.92 4.88 36.16
CA VAL A 30 -17.32 3.92 35.11
C VAL A 30 -17.37 4.59 33.74
N PHE A 31 -17.93 5.80 33.65
CA PHE A 31 -17.95 6.56 32.39
C PHE A 31 -16.55 6.97 31.93
N PHE A 32 -15.67 7.35 32.85
CA PHE A 32 -14.29 7.67 32.54
C PHE A 32 -13.56 6.46 31.94
N ASP A 33 -13.63 5.30 32.61
CA ASP A 33 -12.99 4.06 32.15
C ASP A 33 -13.48 3.63 30.77
N MET A 34 -14.80 3.62 30.55
CA MET A 34 -15.37 3.34 29.22
C MET A 34 -14.90 4.35 28.17
N SER A 35 -14.86 5.64 28.50
CA SER A 35 -14.45 6.69 27.57
C SER A 35 -12.98 6.55 27.17
N SER A 36 -12.10 6.23 28.12
CA SER A 36 -10.68 5.99 27.86
C SER A 36 -10.47 4.81 26.89
N VAL A 37 -11.19 3.70 27.09
CA VAL A 37 -11.13 2.54 26.17
C VAL A 37 -11.61 2.91 24.76
N PHE A 38 -12.69 3.69 24.64
CA PHE A 38 -13.18 4.13 23.33
C PHE A 38 -12.23 5.11 22.63
N MET A 39 -11.60 6.02 23.39
CA MET A 39 -10.58 6.92 22.85
C MET A 39 -9.38 6.14 22.33
N GLU A 40 -8.86 5.19 23.11
CA GLU A 40 -7.71 4.38 22.72
C GLU A 40 -8.01 3.54 21.47
N ARG A 41 -9.19 2.92 21.41
CA ARG A 41 -9.60 2.13 20.22
C ARG A 41 -9.66 3.00 18.98
N ARG A 42 -10.15 4.25 19.09
CA ARG A 42 -10.20 5.18 17.96
C ARG A 42 -8.81 5.60 17.50
N ILE A 43 -7.91 5.87 18.44
CA ILE A 43 -6.51 6.20 18.15
C ILE A 43 -5.83 5.03 17.44
N SER A 44 -5.97 3.82 17.99
CA SER A 44 -5.42 2.59 17.42
C SER A 44 -5.92 2.32 16.01
N GLN A 45 -7.23 2.47 15.77
CA GLN A 45 -7.81 2.30 14.43
C GLN A 45 -7.32 3.38 13.45
N THR A 46 -7.34 4.65 13.86
CA THR A 46 -6.89 5.76 13.00
C THR A 46 -5.41 5.62 12.63
N GLY A 47 -4.57 5.24 13.58
CA GLY A 47 -3.15 5.01 13.31
C GLY A 47 -2.90 3.73 12.51
N SER A 48 -3.71 2.68 12.66
CA SER A 48 -3.65 1.49 11.80
C SER A 48 -4.02 1.84 10.35
N ASP A 49 -5.08 2.62 10.14
CA ASP A 49 -5.51 3.07 8.81
C ASP A 49 -4.44 3.95 8.17
N ALA A 50 -3.87 4.91 8.92
CA ALA A 50 -2.79 5.77 8.44
C ALA A 50 -1.53 4.98 8.08
N ALA A 51 -1.13 4.02 8.93
CA ALA A 51 0.01 3.15 8.68
C ALA A 51 -0.21 2.25 7.46
N ALA A 52 -1.41 1.73 7.25
CA ALA A 52 -1.73 0.90 6.08
C ALA A 52 -1.75 1.71 4.78
N ILE A 53 -2.26 2.94 4.80
CA ILE A 53 -2.20 3.84 3.64
C ILE A 53 -0.75 4.18 3.31
N ALA A 54 0.06 4.52 4.32
CA ALA A 54 1.47 4.80 4.12
C ALA A 54 2.24 3.59 3.57
N ALA A 55 1.97 2.40 4.09
CA ALA A 55 2.54 1.16 3.58
C ALA A 55 2.16 0.93 2.11
N ALA A 56 0.90 1.17 1.74
CA ALA A 56 0.43 1.01 0.37
C ALA A 56 1.08 2.02 -0.59
N GLN A 57 1.25 3.27 -0.16
CA GLN A 57 1.90 4.32 -0.95
C GLN A 57 3.40 4.06 -1.13
N GLU A 58 4.09 3.61 -0.09
CA GLU A 58 5.51 3.27 -0.23
C GLU A 58 5.69 2.02 -1.09
N ALA A 59 4.83 1.00 -0.93
CA ALA A 59 4.83 -0.17 -1.80
C ALA A 59 4.59 0.22 -3.27
N GLU A 60 3.66 1.14 -3.52
CA GLU A 60 3.39 1.70 -4.84
C GLU A 60 4.64 2.33 -5.46
N LYS A 61 5.27 3.20 -4.69
CA LYS A 61 6.50 3.89 -5.12
C LYS A 61 7.63 2.90 -5.39
N SER A 62 7.86 1.92 -4.50
CA SER A 62 8.93 0.94 -4.67
C SER A 62 8.78 0.12 -5.95
N TYR A 63 7.57 -0.37 -6.27
CA TYR A 63 7.40 -1.12 -7.51
C TYR A 63 7.43 -0.21 -8.74
N GLN A 64 6.91 1.02 -8.67
CA GLN A 64 6.96 1.97 -9.80
C GLN A 64 8.40 2.28 -10.20
N GLU A 65 9.28 2.52 -9.23
CA GLU A 65 10.71 2.78 -9.51
C GLU A 65 11.38 1.57 -10.20
N VAL A 66 11.07 0.35 -9.75
CA VAL A 66 11.58 -0.88 -10.39
C VAL A 66 11.02 -1.06 -11.79
N LEU A 67 9.71 -0.87 -11.99
CA LEU A 67 9.10 -0.99 -13.32
C LEU A 67 9.66 0.04 -14.30
N GLU A 68 9.88 1.28 -13.88
CA GLU A 68 10.47 2.32 -14.73
C GLU A 68 11.93 1.99 -15.11
N GLU A 69 12.70 1.43 -14.18
CA GLU A 69 14.08 1.00 -14.44
C GLU A 69 14.11 -0.17 -15.43
N GLU A 70 13.39 -1.25 -15.14
CA GLU A 70 13.34 -2.44 -15.99
C GLU A 70 12.77 -2.12 -17.37
N THR A 71 11.76 -1.24 -17.46
CA THR A 71 11.22 -0.77 -18.76
C THR A 71 12.28 -0.04 -19.56
N ARG A 72 13.13 0.76 -18.91
CA ARG A 72 14.20 1.46 -19.60
C ARG A 72 15.29 0.51 -20.07
N VAL A 73 15.62 -0.51 -19.28
CA VAL A 73 16.60 -1.55 -19.64
C VAL A 73 16.11 -2.32 -20.86
N GLU A 74 14.89 -2.85 -20.82
CA GLU A 74 14.28 -3.60 -21.94
C GLU A 74 14.12 -2.75 -23.21
N LEU A 75 13.70 -1.48 -23.08
CA LEU A 75 13.63 -0.58 -24.24
C LEU A 75 15.01 -0.28 -24.84
N THR A 76 16.04 -0.20 -24.01
CA THR A 76 17.42 0.01 -24.47
C THR A 76 17.94 -1.23 -25.19
N ASP A 77 17.72 -2.42 -24.65
CA ASP A 77 18.06 -3.69 -25.31
C ASP A 77 17.34 -3.82 -26.66
N LEU A 78 16.04 -3.49 -26.70
CA LEU A 78 15.26 -3.50 -27.94
C LEU A 78 15.78 -2.49 -28.97
N HIS A 79 16.26 -1.34 -28.53
CA HIS A 79 16.89 -0.34 -29.40
C HIS A 79 18.23 -0.83 -29.94
N GLU A 80 19.09 -1.40 -29.10
CA GLU A 80 20.38 -1.97 -29.50
C GLU A 80 20.17 -3.10 -30.52
N ARG A 81 19.27 -4.04 -30.25
CA ARG A 81 18.88 -5.11 -31.20
C ARG A 81 18.36 -4.58 -32.53
N THR A 82 17.64 -3.46 -32.50
CA THR A 82 17.12 -2.83 -33.72
C THR A 82 18.23 -2.16 -34.54
N GLU A 83 19.19 -1.51 -33.89
CA GLU A 83 20.35 -0.92 -34.59
C GLU A 83 21.27 -2.02 -35.16
N ASP A 84 21.48 -3.12 -34.43
CA ASP A 84 22.22 -4.28 -34.93
C ASP A 84 21.53 -4.88 -36.17
N TYR A 85 20.21 -5.08 -36.13
CA TYR A 85 19.43 -5.55 -37.27
C TYR A 85 19.52 -4.59 -38.47
N LYS A 86 19.54 -3.28 -38.21
CA LYS A 86 19.68 -2.26 -39.24
C LYS A 86 21.05 -2.29 -39.90
N GLU A 87 22.13 -2.44 -39.12
CA GLU A 87 23.50 -2.59 -39.64
C GLU A 87 23.62 -3.85 -40.51
N ASP A 88 23.12 -5.00 -40.03
CA ASP A 88 23.09 -6.25 -40.79
C ASP A 88 22.31 -6.11 -42.11
N TRP A 89 21.17 -5.41 -42.07
CA TRP A 89 20.37 -5.12 -43.26
C TRP A 89 21.12 -4.23 -44.26
N GLU A 90 21.75 -3.13 -43.80
CA GLU A 90 22.55 -2.22 -44.64
C GLU A 90 23.73 -2.96 -45.31
N GLU A 91 24.41 -3.86 -44.58
CA GLU A 91 25.47 -4.71 -45.14
C GLU A 91 24.94 -5.70 -46.18
N SER A 92 23.75 -6.27 -45.96
CA SER A 92 23.15 -7.28 -46.85
C SER A 92 22.66 -6.70 -48.18
N VAL A 93 22.21 -5.44 -48.18
CA VAL A 93 21.68 -4.74 -49.35
C VAL A 93 22.81 -4.23 -50.25
N GLY A 94 23.96 -3.86 -49.68
CA GLY A 94 25.12 -3.37 -50.43
C GLY A 94 24.86 -2.09 -51.25
N ASP A 95 25.82 -1.70 -52.09
CA ASP A 95 25.70 -0.55 -53.03
C ASP A 95 24.80 -0.85 -54.25
N ASP A 96 24.36 -2.10 -54.42
CA ASP A 96 23.41 -2.44 -55.50
C ASP A 96 22.03 -1.95 -55.08
N GLU A 97 21.34 -1.23 -55.97
CA GLU A 97 19.98 -0.67 -55.79
C GLU A 97 18.94 -1.78 -55.51
N SER A 98 19.02 -2.46 -54.37
CA SER A 98 17.96 -3.34 -53.91
C SER A 98 16.73 -2.46 -53.67
N SER A 99 15.60 -2.91 -54.21
CA SER A 99 14.34 -2.16 -54.19
C SER A 99 13.64 -2.17 -52.84
N VAL A 100 14.19 -2.87 -51.85
CA VAL A 100 13.56 -3.02 -50.53
C VAL A 100 13.95 -1.83 -49.68
N SER A 101 12.96 -1.07 -49.23
CA SER A 101 13.15 0.08 -48.35
C SER A 101 13.46 -0.41 -46.92
N TRP A 102 14.28 0.33 -46.17
CA TRP A 102 14.42 0.11 -44.72
C TRP A 102 13.06 0.07 -44.03
N GLY A 103 12.10 0.87 -44.48
CA GLY A 103 10.74 0.85 -43.92
C GLY A 103 10.07 -0.52 -44.04
N ASP A 104 10.24 -1.20 -45.18
CA ASP A 104 9.64 -2.52 -45.41
C ASP A 104 10.36 -3.61 -44.58
N ALA A 105 11.70 -3.54 -44.51
CA ALA A 105 12.50 -4.46 -43.70
C ALA A 105 12.27 -4.26 -42.19
N PHE A 106 12.13 -3.01 -41.75
CA PHE A 106 11.81 -2.69 -40.37
C PHE A 106 10.41 -3.19 -39.99
N ASP A 107 9.42 -3.03 -40.88
CA ASP A 107 8.07 -3.55 -40.59
C ASP A 107 8.08 -5.10 -40.51
N GLU A 108 8.93 -5.79 -41.29
CA GLU A 108 9.17 -7.25 -41.14
C GLU A 108 9.84 -7.58 -39.79
N TRP A 109 10.85 -6.82 -39.37
CA TRP A 109 11.49 -6.95 -38.05
C TRP A 109 10.50 -6.78 -36.90
N ILE A 110 9.63 -5.78 -36.97
CA ILE A 110 8.58 -5.57 -35.96
C ILE A 110 7.64 -6.77 -35.89
N ASN A 111 7.20 -7.31 -37.02
CA ASN A 111 6.34 -8.50 -37.01
C ASN A 111 7.03 -9.71 -36.35
N ASN A 112 8.34 -9.90 -36.58
CA ASN A 112 9.10 -10.97 -35.93
C ASN A 112 9.20 -10.75 -34.41
N LEU A 113 9.42 -9.51 -33.96
CA LEU A 113 9.40 -9.18 -32.54
C LEU A 113 8.02 -9.39 -31.92
N GLU A 114 6.94 -8.97 -32.59
CA GLU A 114 5.58 -9.22 -32.10
C GLU A 114 5.31 -10.72 -31.92
N GLU A 115 5.81 -11.58 -32.82
CA GLU A 115 5.74 -13.05 -32.67
C GLU A 115 6.54 -13.56 -31.45
N GLU A 116 7.71 -12.98 -31.16
CA GLU A 116 8.50 -13.28 -29.95
C GLU A 116 7.76 -12.88 -28.65
N PHE A 117 6.95 -11.82 -28.71
CA PHE A 117 6.15 -11.30 -27.59
C PHE A 117 4.71 -11.82 -27.59
N ASP A 118 4.47 -13.07 -28.02
CA ASP A 118 3.14 -13.73 -28.04
C ASP A 118 2.09 -12.99 -28.89
N ASP A 119 2.49 -12.53 -30.09
CA ASP A 119 1.65 -11.79 -31.05
C ASP A 119 1.06 -10.47 -30.49
N ARG A 120 1.68 -9.90 -29.45
CA ARG A 120 1.28 -8.60 -28.89
C ARG A 120 1.69 -7.49 -29.84
N SER A 121 0.73 -6.64 -30.22
CA SER A 121 1.02 -5.52 -31.11
C SER A 121 1.88 -4.48 -30.41
N MET A 122 2.99 -4.09 -31.05
CA MET A 122 3.93 -3.11 -30.54
C MET A 122 3.30 -1.72 -30.54
N PRO A 123 3.30 -1.02 -29.39
CA PRO A 123 2.79 0.33 -29.30
C PRO A 123 3.49 1.30 -30.26
N ALA A 124 2.71 2.19 -30.86
CA ALA A 124 3.23 3.18 -31.81
C ALA A 124 4.28 4.12 -31.20
N SER A 125 4.25 4.30 -29.87
CA SER A 125 5.25 5.04 -29.10
C SER A 125 6.62 4.36 -29.16
N ILE A 126 6.68 3.04 -28.93
CA ILE A 126 7.89 2.21 -29.04
C ILE A 126 8.38 2.17 -30.49
N VAL A 127 7.50 1.94 -31.46
CA VAL A 127 7.86 1.90 -32.88
C VAL A 127 8.55 3.20 -33.32
N LYS A 128 8.04 4.36 -32.89
CA LYS A 128 8.68 5.66 -33.19
C LYS A 128 10.04 5.80 -32.51
N TYR A 129 10.15 5.38 -31.26
CA TYR A 129 11.40 5.37 -30.52
C TYR A 129 12.47 4.53 -31.23
N LEU A 130 12.12 3.31 -31.65
CA LEU A 130 13.01 2.42 -32.39
C LEU A 130 13.41 2.97 -33.77
N LYS A 131 12.54 3.76 -34.44
CA LYS A 131 12.88 4.48 -35.68
C LYS A 131 13.83 5.68 -35.46
N GLY A 132 14.31 5.90 -34.24
CA GLY A 132 15.18 7.02 -33.88
C GLY A 132 14.45 8.36 -33.77
N ALA A 133 13.11 8.36 -33.68
CA ALA A 133 12.38 9.58 -33.37
C ALA A 133 12.59 9.93 -31.89
N ASN A 134 12.94 11.19 -31.60
CA ASN A 134 13.05 11.70 -30.22
C ASN A 134 11.65 11.93 -29.61
N SER A 135 10.81 10.89 -29.61
CA SER A 135 9.52 10.85 -28.95
C SER A 135 9.66 10.06 -27.67
N GLY A 136 9.16 10.61 -26.55
CA GLY A 136 9.04 9.84 -25.31
C GLY A 136 8.19 8.60 -25.53
N VAL A 137 8.61 7.49 -24.93
CA VAL A 137 7.85 6.24 -24.89
C VAL A 137 6.81 6.35 -23.77
N ASP A 138 5.59 5.91 -24.04
CA ASP A 138 4.56 5.78 -23.02
C ASP A 138 4.88 4.52 -22.18
N ILE A 139 5.21 4.72 -20.90
CA ILE A 139 5.65 3.65 -20.01
C ILE A 139 4.53 2.62 -19.79
N ASP A 140 3.27 3.06 -19.71
CA ASP A 140 2.14 2.15 -19.47
C ASP A 140 1.88 1.26 -20.68
N GLU A 141 2.03 1.80 -21.90
CA GLU A 141 1.99 1.00 -23.12
C GLU A 141 3.19 0.05 -23.23
N ALA A 142 4.38 0.52 -22.86
CA ALA A 142 5.60 -0.28 -22.89
C ALA A 142 5.53 -1.48 -21.94
N ILE A 143 5.07 -1.26 -20.70
CA ILE A 143 4.92 -2.33 -19.71
C ILE A 143 3.99 -3.44 -20.22
N LYS A 144 2.86 -3.08 -20.85
CA LYS A 144 1.91 -4.05 -21.41
C LYS A 144 2.48 -4.87 -22.57
N PHE A 145 3.36 -4.25 -23.37
CA PHE A 145 4.01 -4.92 -24.49
C PHE A 145 5.17 -5.81 -24.04
N LEU A 146 5.97 -5.37 -23.08
CA LEU A 146 7.18 -6.08 -22.65
C LEU A 146 6.85 -7.29 -21.78
N TRP A 147 5.94 -7.16 -20.81
CA TRP A 147 5.64 -8.23 -19.85
C TRP A 147 4.23 -8.77 -19.99
N ASP A 148 4.09 -10.09 -19.96
CA ASP A 148 2.81 -10.72 -19.72
C ASP A 148 2.35 -10.48 -18.26
N THR A 149 1.10 -10.81 -17.96
CA THR A 149 0.52 -10.53 -16.63
C THR A 149 1.22 -11.29 -15.50
N ASP A 150 1.70 -12.51 -15.76
CA ASP A 150 2.33 -13.35 -14.74
C ASP A 150 3.76 -12.87 -14.46
N SER A 151 4.53 -12.57 -15.52
CA SER A 151 5.87 -12.00 -15.41
C SER A 151 5.86 -10.63 -14.75
N LEU A 152 4.91 -9.76 -15.12
CA LEU A 152 4.73 -8.46 -14.48
C LEU A 152 4.36 -8.61 -13.01
N SER A 153 3.46 -9.55 -12.70
CA SER A 153 3.06 -9.80 -11.31
C SER A 153 4.26 -10.23 -10.47
N ASN A 154 5.05 -11.19 -10.93
CA ASN A 154 6.27 -11.62 -10.23
C ASN A 154 7.23 -10.45 -10.00
N LEU A 155 7.47 -9.64 -11.03
CA LEU A 155 8.36 -8.48 -10.93
C LEU A 155 7.88 -7.47 -9.88
N VAL A 156 6.58 -7.14 -9.90
CA VAL A 156 5.97 -6.19 -8.95
C VAL A 156 5.96 -6.77 -7.53
N CYS A 157 5.61 -8.05 -7.36
CA CYS A 157 5.57 -8.71 -6.06
C CYS A 157 6.97 -8.82 -5.44
N ASP A 158 7.99 -9.11 -6.24
CA ASP A 158 9.40 -9.14 -5.83
C ASP A 158 9.89 -7.74 -5.46
N ALA A 159 9.50 -6.72 -6.22
CA ALA A 159 9.80 -5.33 -5.90
C ALA A 159 9.21 -4.91 -4.55
N VAL A 160 7.94 -5.22 -4.27
CA VAL A 160 7.34 -4.91 -2.96
C VAL A 160 7.99 -5.71 -1.84
N SER A 161 8.25 -7.01 -2.07
CA SER A 161 8.83 -7.90 -1.06
C SER A 161 10.26 -7.50 -0.67
N SER A 162 11.07 -7.05 -1.65
CA SER A 162 12.44 -6.59 -1.42
C SER A 162 12.52 -5.27 -0.64
N HIS A 163 11.49 -4.42 -0.69
CA HIS A 163 11.42 -3.15 0.02
C HIS A 163 10.55 -3.19 1.30
N THR A 164 10.32 -4.39 1.86
CA THR A 164 9.50 -4.58 3.06
C THR A 164 9.94 -3.72 4.25
N GLU A 165 11.24 -3.48 4.42
CA GLU A 165 11.76 -2.65 5.52
C GLU A 165 11.40 -1.18 5.36
N GLU A 166 11.44 -0.64 4.15
CA GLU A 166 11.09 0.77 3.87
C GLU A 166 9.59 0.98 4.02
N ILE A 167 8.79 0.03 3.54
CA ILE A 167 7.34 -0.02 3.75
C ILE A 167 7.03 -0.04 5.26
N ARG A 168 7.81 -0.81 6.04
CA ARG A 168 7.70 -0.87 7.51
C ARG A 168 8.06 0.45 8.16
N GLU A 169 9.13 1.11 7.73
CA GLU A 169 9.54 2.41 8.25
C GLU A 169 8.51 3.50 7.94
N ALA A 170 7.95 3.52 6.72
CA ALA A 170 6.88 4.43 6.34
C ALA A 170 5.63 4.21 7.21
N ALA A 171 5.19 2.96 7.35
CA ALA A 171 4.05 2.62 8.22
C ALA A 171 4.29 3.01 9.68
N GLN A 172 5.50 2.76 10.21
CA GLN A 172 5.88 3.11 11.58
C GLN A 172 5.87 4.62 11.79
N HIS A 173 6.40 5.38 10.84
CA HIS A 173 6.40 6.84 10.91
C HIS A 173 4.98 7.40 11.13
N TYR A 174 4.01 6.92 10.37
CA TYR A 174 2.61 7.35 10.52
C TYR A 174 1.92 6.76 11.75
N ALA A 175 2.28 5.55 12.18
CA ALA A 175 1.81 4.98 13.44
C ALA A 175 2.27 5.82 14.64
N ASP A 176 3.54 6.21 14.67
CA ASP A 176 4.15 7.03 15.73
C ASP A 176 3.47 8.41 15.83
N LEU A 177 3.18 9.05 14.68
CA LEU A 177 2.46 10.32 14.62
C LEU A 177 1.04 10.23 15.22
N ASN A 178 0.45 9.03 15.22
CA ASN A 178 -0.84 8.75 15.82
C ASN A 178 -0.73 8.18 17.25
N GLY A 179 0.45 8.17 17.86
CA GLY A 179 0.65 7.70 19.23
C GLY A 179 0.64 6.17 19.40
N ILE A 180 0.83 5.42 18.30
CA ILE A 180 0.98 3.97 18.33
C ILE A 180 2.46 3.63 18.46
N GLU A 181 2.89 3.22 19.65
CA GLU A 181 4.31 2.92 19.91
C GLU A 181 4.71 1.50 19.46
N ASN A 182 5.64 1.40 18.51
CA ASN A 182 6.55 0.26 18.22
C ASN A 182 5.96 -1.17 18.16
N ASP A 183 4.66 -1.34 17.92
CA ASP A 183 4.02 -2.65 17.78
C ASP A 183 3.19 -2.70 16.49
N ILE A 184 3.86 -2.44 15.37
CA ILE A 184 3.31 -2.66 14.02
C ILE A 184 3.81 -3.97 13.45
N SER A 185 2.93 -4.67 12.75
CA SER A 185 3.27 -5.83 11.91
C SER A 185 2.64 -5.61 10.55
N ILE A 186 3.50 -5.63 9.53
CA ILE A 186 3.09 -5.59 8.13
C ILE A 186 2.97 -7.03 7.63
N VAL A 187 1.95 -7.27 6.81
CA VAL A 187 1.71 -8.55 6.14
C VAL A 187 1.49 -8.26 4.66
N PHE A 188 2.38 -8.80 3.84
CA PHE A 188 2.30 -8.80 2.38
C PHE A 188 2.90 -10.11 1.84
N PRO A 189 2.23 -10.81 0.90
CA PRO A 189 0.84 -10.63 0.52
C PRO A 189 -0.14 -11.03 1.64
N VAL A 190 -1.41 -10.63 1.54
CA VAL A 190 -2.44 -10.97 2.55
C VAL A 190 -3.10 -12.32 2.20
N GLU A 191 -2.65 -13.41 2.82
CA GLU A 191 -3.02 -14.81 2.51
C GLU A 191 -4.52 -15.21 2.61
N ASN A 192 -5.42 -14.33 3.08
CA ASN A 192 -6.76 -14.75 3.56
C ASN A 192 -7.96 -13.88 3.12
N GLY A 193 -7.86 -13.06 2.08
CA GLY A 193 -9.03 -12.29 1.67
C GLY A 193 -8.96 -11.76 0.26
N ASP A 194 -9.76 -12.37 -0.63
CA ASP A 194 -10.05 -12.02 -2.03
C ASP A 194 -8.84 -11.59 -2.87
N GLU A 195 -8.61 -12.30 -3.98
CA GLU A 195 -7.66 -11.96 -5.06
C GLU A 195 -7.40 -10.44 -5.11
N GLY A 196 -6.16 -10.03 -4.79
CA GLY A 196 -5.85 -8.60 -4.79
C GLY A 196 -4.49 -8.23 -4.19
N PHE A 197 -3.86 -7.28 -4.86
CA PHE A 197 -2.60 -6.64 -4.47
C PHE A 197 -2.82 -5.71 -3.26
N LYS A 198 -2.63 -6.26 -2.06
CA LYS A 198 -3.02 -5.62 -0.78
C LYS A 198 -1.92 -5.72 0.26
N VAL A 199 -1.83 -4.69 1.10
CA VAL A 199 -0.99 -4.70 2.30
C VAL A 199 -1.86 -4.66 3.56
N GLY A 200 -1.54 -5.52 4.52
CA GLY A 200 -2.17 -5.55 5.83
C GLY A 200 -1.26 -4.96 6.89
N VAL A 201 -1.79 -4.06 7.72
CA VAL A 201 -1.09 -3.55 8.91
C VAL A 201 -1.87 -3.94 10.15
N ARG A 202 -1.14 -4.47 11.14
CA ARG A 202 -1.64 -4.76 12.47
C ARG A 202 -0.94 -3.84 13.45
N THR A 203 -1.69 -3.11 14.26
CA THR A 203 -1.13 -2.27 15.32
C THR A 203 -1.64 -2.73 16.68
N LYS A 204 -0.87 -2.43 17.73
CA LYS A 204 -1.35 -2.55 19.11
C LYS A 204 -1.09 -1.26 19.87
N SER A 205 -2.15 -0.66 20.42
CA SER A 205 -2.03 0.54 21.24
C SER A 205 -2.14 0.19 22.72
N THR A 206 -1.33 0.82 23.57
CA THR A 206 -1.27 0.52 25.02
C THR A 206 -2.04 1.58 25.79
N ILE A 207 -3.04 1.16 26.58
CA ILE A 207 -3.75 2.06 27.49
C ILE A 207 -2.80 2.48 28.62
N ASN A 208 -2.18 3.66 28.50
CA ASN A 208 -1.20 4.16 29.47
C ASN A 208 -1.80 4.82 30.73
N ASP A 209 -3.12 4.90 30.85
CA ASP A 209 -3.79 5.66 31.92
C ASP A 209 -4.24 4.79 33.11
N SER A 210 -3.46 3.75 33.44
CA SER A 210 -3.75 2.95 34.63
C SER A 210 -3.39 3.75 35.89
N PHE A 211 -4.40 4.24 36.61
CA PHE A 211 -4.25 4.88 37.93
C PHE A 211 -3.55 4.00 38.99
N LEU A 212 -3.28 2.72 38.68
CA LEU A 212 -2.62 1.76 39.54
C LEU A 212 -1.37 1.22 38.85
N ASN A 213 -0.18 1.56 39.37
CA ASN A 213 1.14 1.05 38.94
C ASN A 213 1.29 -0.49 39.04
N SER A 214 0.25 -1.23 39.45
CA SER A 214 0.25 -2.68 39.62
C SER A 214 -0.45 -3.45 38.50
N VAL A 215 -1.01 -2.76 37.49
CA VAL A 215 -1.69 -3.42 36.36
C VAL A 215 -0.66 -3.71 35.27
N ASN A 216 -0.60 -4.97 34.82
CA ASN A 216 0.25 -5.34 33.69
C ASN A 216 -0.32 -4.73 32.41
N THR A 217 0.29 -3.64 31.95
CA THR A 217 -0.13 -2.89 30.76
C THR A 217 0.03 -3.68 29.46
N GLU A 218 0.83 -4.76 29.43
CA GLU A 218 0.94 -5.64 28.26
C GLU A 218 -0.38 -6.35 27.93
N GLN A 219 -1.24 -6.58 28.93
CA GLN A 219 -2.57 -7.19 28.72
C GLN A 219 -3.64 -6.16 28.32
N LEU A 220 -3.32 -4.87 28.32
CA LEU A 220 -4.22 -3.78 27.97
C LEU A 220 -3.99 -3.25 26.54
N LYS A 221 -3.30 -4.04 25.71
CA LYS A 221 -3.08 -3.71 24.31
C LYS A 221 -4.36 -3.90 23.50
N VAL A 222 -4.87 -2.83 22.89
CA VAL A 222 -6.01 -2.88 21.98
C VAL A 222 -5.48 -3.13 20.57
N PRO A 223 -5.77 -4.29 19.94
CA PRO A 223 -5.34 -4.55 18.58
C PRO A 223 -6.24 -3.81 17.58
N ALA A 224 -5.63 -3.26 16.54
CA ALA A 224 -6.32 -2.80 15.33
C ALA A 224 -5.69 -3.42 14.09
N HIS A 225 -6.51 -3.56 13.06
CA HIS A 225 -6.14 -4.14 11.78
C HIS A 225 -6.70 -3.25 10.67
N ALA A 226 -5.86 -2.93 9.70
CA ALA A 226 -6.23 -2.23 8.49
C ALA A 226 -5.66 -2.99 7.29
N ILE A 227 -6.44 -3.06 6.22
CA ILE A 227 -6.04 -3.66 4.94
C ILE A 227 -6.33 -2.61 3.87
N VAL A 228 -5.34 -2.32 3.05
CA VAL A 228 -5.43 -1.32 1.98
C VAL A 228 -4.96 -1.95 0.68
N ASN A 229 -5.67 -1.66 -0.41
CA ASN A 229 -5.24 -2.03 -1.74
C ASN A 229 -4.04 -1.16 -2.14
N ILE A 230 -2.99 -1.78 -2.65
CA ILE A 230 -1.93 -1.06 -3.33
C ILE A 230 -2.46 -0.69 -4.71
N GLN A 231 -2.20 0.54 -5.16
CA GLN A 231 -2.58 0.94 -6.52
C GLN A 231 -1.91 -0.01 -7.52
N GLN A 232 -2.63 -0.44 -8.55
CA GLN A 232 -2.09 -1.30 -9.60
C GLN A 232 -1.77 -0.47 -10.84
N PRO A 233 -0.80 -0.90 -11.69
CA PRO A 233 -0.60 -0.34 -13.02
C PRO A 233 -1.89 -0.37 -13.85
N GLU A 234 -2.13 0.65 -14.68
CA GLU A 234 -3.41 0.82 -15.34
C GLU A 234 -3.73 -0.33 -16.31
N GLY A 235 -4.84 -1.02 -16.07
CA GLY A 235 -5.31 -2.12 -16.92
C GLY A 235 -4.61 -3.46 -16.68
N MET A 236 -3.80 -3.59 -15.61
CA MET A 236 -3.16 -4.84 -15.21
C MET A 236 -3.76 -5.34 -13.89
N ASN A 237 -3.92 -6.66 -13.77
CA ASN A 237 -4.33 -7.29 -12.51
C ASN A 237 -3.13 -8.03 -11.90
N ILE A 238 -2.55 -7.44 -10.86
CA ILE A 238 -1.38 -8.00 -10.18
C ILE A 238 -1.83 -9.03 -9.13
N ILE A 239 -1.26 -10.23 -9.20
CA ILE A 239 -1.52 -11.33 -8.27
C ILE A 239 -0.19 -11.75 -7.64
N CYS A 240 -0.10 -11.70 -6.30
CA CYS A 240 1.06 -12.17 -5.56
C CYS A 240 0.70 -13.45 -4.80
N ASP A 241 1.49 -14.50 -4.99
CA ASP A 241 1.37 -15.80 -4.31
C ASP A 241 2.35 -15.95 -3.13
#